data_AF-A0A327TTI1-F1
#
_entry.id   AF-A0A327TTI1-F1
#
_cell.length_a   1.000
_cell.length_b   1.000
_cell.length_c   1.000
_cell.angle_alpha   90.00
_cell.angle_beta   90.00
_cell.angle_gamma   90.00
#
_symmetry.space_group_name_H-M   'P 1'
#
loop_
_entity.id
_entity.type
_entity.pdbx_description
1 polymer ?
#
loop_
_entity_poly.entity_id
_entity_poly.type
_entity_poly.pdbx_seq_one_letter_code
_entity_poly.pdbx_strand_id
1 'polypeptide(L)'
;MSSHTLIPLDGASASRTIRVGWDAPLSTFFASVWDEPADEGAESDHLVFAGGAPYDISDPATVVELVTPYAVVPQGLREQLLADRAREGDGFQDRPATELVATTSLPYARSTQQADAIRAALR
;
A
#
# COMPACT_ATOMS: atom_id res chain seq x y z
N MET A 1 3.17 5.76 9.15
CA MET A 1 2.74 5.52 7.77
C MET A 1 3.22 6.70 6.96
N SER A 2 4.21 6.48 6.10
CA SER A 2 4.60 7.48 5.12
C SER A 2 3.63 7.44 3.94
N SER A 3 3.43 8.57 3.27
CA SER A 3 2.59 8.65 2.08
C SER A 3 3.10 9.76 1.17
N HIS A 4 3.25 9.43 -0.11
CA HIS A 4 3.67 10.33 -1.18
C HIS A 4 2.57 10.40 -2.22
N THR A 5 2.13 11.61 -2.55
CA THR A 5 1.21 11.86 -3.65
C THR A 5 2.02 12.04 -4.93
N LEU A 6 1.66 11.31 -5.99
CA LEU A 6 2.32 11.42 -7.29
C LEU A 6 1.52 12.30 -8.24
N ILE A 7 2.21 12.84 -9.26
CA ILE A 7 1.60 13.65 -10.30
C ILE A 7 0.94 12.70 -11.31
N PRO A 8 -0.37 12.86 -11.63
CA PRO A 8 -1.02 12.08 -12.68
C PRO A 8 -0.36 12.27 -14.05
N LEU A 9 -0.45 11.27 -14.92
CA LEU A 9 -0.05 11.42 -16.33
C LEU A 9 -0.97 12.41 -17.06
N ASP A 10 -0.45 13.01 -18.15
CA ASP A 10 -1.23 13.88 -19.02
C ASP A 10 -2.47 13.14 -19.57
N GLY A 11 -3.62 13.83 -19.56
CA GLY A 11 -4.90 13.26 -20.00
C GLY A 11 -5.62 12.40 -18.96
N ALA A 12 -5.08 12.26 -17.74
CA ALA A 12 -5.80 11.69 -16.62
C ALA A 12 -7.02 12.54 -16.22
N SER A 13 -7.95 11.96 -15.45
CA SER A 13 -9.02 12.72 -14.81
C SER A 13 -8.45 13.87 -13.99
N ALA A 14 -9.10 15.04 -14.02
CA ALA A 14 -8.73 16.18 -13.19
C ALA A 14 -8.88 15.88 -11.68
N SER A 15 -9.68 14.88 -11.32
CA SER A 15 -9.87 14.41 -9.95
C SER A 15 -8.94 13.26 -9.54
N ARG A 16 -8.01 12.85 -10.41
CA ARG A 16 -7.14 11.69 -10.14
C ARG A 16 -6.18 11.95 -9.00
N THR A 17 -6.20 11.05 -8.02
CA THR A 17 -5.22 11.00 -6.93
C THR A 17 -4.46 9.68 -6.97
N ILE A 18 -3.13 9.77 -6.89
CA ILE A 18 -2.23 8.63 -6.76
C ILE A 18 -1.45 8.77 -5.46
N ARG A 19 -1.52 7.77 -4.59
CA ARG A 19 -0.75 7.70 -3.35
C ARG A 19 0.00 6.39 -3.24
N VAL A 20 1.24 6.48 -2.76
CA VAL A 20 2.09 5.35 -2.44
C VAL A 20 2.77 5.56 -1.10
N GLY A 21 3.20 4.49 -0.44
CA GLY A 21 3.91 4.64 0.83
C GLY A 21 4.22 3.35 1.55
N TRP A 22 4.67 3.51 2.80
CA TRP A 22 4.90 2.42 3.75
C TRP A 22 3.89 2.48 4.89
N ASP A 23 3.19 1.38 5.12
CA ASP A 23 2.32 1.18 6.28
C ASP A 23 3.06 0.31 7.30
N ALA A 24 3.74 0.93 8.26
CA ALA A 24 4.42 0.22 9.35
C ALA A 24 3.47 -0.65 10.20
N PRO A 25 2.27 -0.17 10.62
CA PRO A 25 1.28 -1.03 11.26
C PRO A 25 0.97 -2.33 10.53
N LEU A 26 0.87 -2.33 9.20
CA LEU A 26 0.65 -3.55 8.39
C LEU A 26 1.96 -4.19 7.89
N SER A 27 3.10 -3.53 8.08
CA SER A 27 4.40 -3.94 7.55
C SER A 27 4.35 -4.26 6.05
N THR A 28 3.75 -3.35 5.27
CA THR A 28 3.55 -3.48 3.83
C THR A 28 3.75 -2.13 3.13
N PHE A 29 4.25 -2.17 1.90
CA PHE A 29 4.08 -1.06 0.98
C PHE A 29 2.63 -1.00 0.48
N PHE A 30 2.19 0.17 0.05
CA PHE A 30 0.85 0.34 -0.51
C PHE A 30 0.86 1.24 -1.75
N ALA A 31 -0.18 1.06 -2.58
CA ALA A 31 -0.48 1.87 -3.74
C ALA A 31 -2.00 2.05 -3.85
N SER A 32 -2.44 3.29 -3.99
CA SER A 32 -3.83 3.66 -4.21
C SER A 32 -3.92 4.65 -5.36
N VAL A 33 -4.76 4.35 -6.34
CA VAL A 33 -5.12 5.24 -7.45
C VAL A 33 -6.63 5.29 -7.51
N TRP A 34 -7.19 6.49 -7.45
CA TRP A 34 -8.63 6.70 -7.56
C TRP A 34 -8.94 8.05 -8.18
N ASP A 35 -10.13 8.15 -8.75
CA ASP A 35 -10.70 9.41 -9.18
C ASP A 35 -11.79 9.81 -8.16
N GLU A 36 -11.78 11.06 -7.69
CA GLU A 36 -12.89 11.54 -6.85
C GLU A 36 -14.19 11.53 -7.66
N PRO A 37 -15.30 11.04 -7.08
CA PRO A 37 -16.59 11.02 -7.74
C PRO A 37 -17.09 12.44 -8.00
N ALA A 38 -17.83 12.61 -9.10
CA ALA A 38 -18.42 13.90 -9.46
C ALA A 38 -19.59 14.29 -8.54
N ASP A 39 -20.29 13.30 -7.98
CA ASP A 39 -21.45 13.49 -7.10
C ASP A 39 -21.06 13.24 -5.64
N GLU A 40 -21.46 14.16 -4.75
CA GLU A 40 -21.26 13.99 -3.31
C GLU A 40 -22.01 12.74 -2.80
N GLY A 41 -21.26 11.81 -2.19
CA GLY A 41 -21.79 10.58 -1.60
C GLY A 41 -21.71 9.34 -2.48
N ALA A 42 -21.21 9.44 -3.71
CA ALA A 42 -20.85 8.26 -4.51
C ALA A 42 -19.53 7.64 -4.04
N GLU A 43 -19.34 6.35 -4.30
CA GLU A 43 -18.08 5.66 -4.00
C GLU A 43 -16.99 6.10 -4.99
N SER A 44 -15.76 6.24 -4.49
CA SER A 44 -14.59 6.52 -5.33
C SER A 44 -14.28 5.33 -6.23
N ASP A 45 -14.01 5.60 -7.51
CA ASP A 45 -13.59 4.56 -8.46
C ASP A 45 -12.09 4.28 -8.27
N HIS A 46 -11.79 3.19 -7.57
CA HIS A 46 -10.43 2.75 -7.32
C HIS A 46 -9.86 1.98 -8.51
N LEU A 47 -8.96 2.62 -9.25
CA LEU A 47 -8.18 1.99 -10.32
C LEU A 47 -7.10 1.07 -9.76
N VAL A 48 -6.52 1.43 -8.61
CA VAL A 48 -5.56 0.62 -7.86
C VAL A 48 -5.88 0.72 -6.37
N PHE A 49 -5.92 -0.44 -5.70
CA PHE A 49 -5.97 -0.54 -4.26
C PHE A 49 -5.17 -1.77 -3.80
N ALA A 50 -3.95 -1.55 -3.33
CA ALA A 50 -3.01 -2.61 -2.96
C ALA A 50 -2.21 -2.25 -1.70
N GLY A 51 -1.79 -3.25 -0.92
CA GLY A 51 -1.17 -3.01 0.39
C GLY A 51 -2.18 -2.86 1.53
N GLY A 52 -3.39 -3.37 1.36
CA GLY A 52 -4.47 -3.26 2.36
C GLY A 52 -4.48 -4.36 3.42
N ALA A 53 -3.49 -5.26 3.40
CA ALA A 53 -3.37 -6.38 4.32
C ALA A 53 -1.94 -6.49 4.87
N PRO A 54 -1.73 -7.13 6.04
CA PRO A 54 -0.40 -7.32 6.58
C PRO A 54 0.51 -8.07 5.61
N TYR A 55 1.74 -7.58 5.45
CA TYR A 55 2.77 -8.18 4.59
C TYR A 55 2.35 -8.40 3.13
N ASP A 56 1.39 -7.63 2.61
CA ASP A 56 0.84 -7.80 1.25
C ASP A 56 1.88 -7.48 0.15
N ILE A 57 2.62 -6.39 0.31
CA ILE A 57 3.67 -5.95 -0.62
C ILE A 57 4.96 -5.69 0.14
N SER A 58 5.99 -6.48 -0.15
CA SER A 58 7.30 -6.40 0.50
C SER A 58 8.39 -5.75 -0.37
N ASP A 59 8.13 -5.59 -1.68
CA ASP A 59 9.03 -4.96 -2.64
C ASP A 59 8.43 -3.63 -3.15
N PRO A 60 9.09 -2.47 -2.93
CA PRO A 60 8.61 -1.21 -3.46
C PRO A 60 8.60 -1.14 -4.99
N ALA A 61 9.31 -2.02 -5.70
CA ALA A 61 9.21 -2.12 -7.16
C ALA A 61 7.79 -2.49 -7.60
N THR A 62 7.09 -3.36 -6.87
CA THR A 62 5.69 -3.70 -7.14
C THR A 62 4.78 -2.47 -7.04
N VAL A 63 5.01 -1.60 -6.05
CA VAL A 63 4.27 -0.34 -5.93
C VAL A 63 4.53 0.58 -7.11
N VAL A 64 5.79 0.71 -7.53
CA VAL A 64 6.17 1.51 -8.71
C VAL A 64 5.49 0.98 -9.97
N GLU A 65 5.52 -0.34 -10.19
CA GLU A 65 4.86 -0.98 -11.34
C GLU A 65 3.35 -0.73 -11.35
N LEU A 66 2.68 -0.86 -10.20
CA LEU A 66 1.24 -0.64 -10.09
C LEU A 66 0.82 0.79 -10.44
N VAL A 67 1.64 1.80 -10.12
CA VAL A 67 1.29 3.22 -10.35
C VAL A 67 1.85 3.80 -11.65
N THR A 68 2.80 3.10 -12.30
CA THR A 68 3.41 3.54 -13.57
C THR A 68 2.39 3.86 -14.67
N PRO A 69 1.27 3.13 -14.84
CA PRO A 69 0.27 3.47 -15.85
C PRO A 69 -0.52 4.75 -15.57
N TYR A 70 -0.42 5.32 -14.38
CA TYR A 70 -1.30 6.39 -13.90
C TYR A 70 -0.57 7.66 -13.50
N ALA A 71 0.73 7.59 -13.19
CA ALA A 71 1.50 8.70 -12.63
C ALA A 71 2.87 8.88 -13.29
N VAL A 72 3.35 10.12 -13.26
CA VAL A 72 4.75 10.45 -13.49
C VAL A 72 5.55 9.95 -12.28
N VAL A 73 6.31 8.87 -12.46
CA VAL A 73 7.11 8.26 -11.39
C VAL A 73 8.42 9.05 -11.20
N PRO A 74 8.66 9.67 -10.03
CA PRO A 74 9.91 10.37 -9.76
C PRO A 74 11.10 9.42 -9.76
N GLN A 75 12.22 9.87 -10.33
CA GLN A 75 13.50 9.19 -10.16
C GLN A 75 13.84 9.16 -8.66
N GLY A 76 14.09 7.97 -8.11
CA GLY A 76 14.39 7.82 -6.68
C GLY A 76 13.20 7.41 -5.80
N LEU A 77 11.98 7.27 -6.35
CA LEU A 77 10.80 6.91 -5.55
C LEU A 77 11.00 5.58 -4.80
N ARG A 78 11.63 4.59 -5.45
CA ARG A 78 11.90 3.29 -4.83
C ARG A 78 12.84 3.42 -3.64
N GLU A 79 13.92 4.18 -3.79
CA GLU A 79 14.88 4.47 -2.74
C GLU A 79 14.23 5.23 -1.57
N GLN A 80 13.33 6.17 -1.88
CA GLN A 80 12.55 6.90 -0.88
C GLN A 80 11.62 5.97 -0.08
N LEU A 81 10.92 5.04 -0.75
CA LEU A 81 10.06 4.06 -0.08
C LEU A 81 10.87 3.13 0.82
N LEU A 82 12.04 2.66 0.38
CA LEU A 82 12.94 1.87 1.22
C LEU A 82 13.42 2.65 2.44
N ALA A 83 13.75 3.94 2.27
CA ALA A 83 14.15 4.81 3.37
C ALA A 83 13.02 5.02 4.38
N ASP A 84 11.77 5.14 3.92
CA ASP A 84 10.61 5.23 4.80
C ASP A 84 10.40 3.96 5.61
N ARG A 85 10.49 2.78 4.98
CA ARG A 85 10.43 1.50 5.69
C ARG A 85 11.53 1.42 6.75
N ALA A 86 12.76 1.79 6.40
CA ALA A 86 13.88 1.77 7.35
C ALA A 86 13.68 2.74 8.52
N ARG A 87 13.10 3.92 8.27
CA ARG A 87 12.82 4.94 9.29
C ARG A 87 11.67 4.55 10.23
N GLU A 88 10.63 3.94 9.69
CA GLU A 88 9.42 3.60 10.47
C GLU A 88 9.45 2.20 11.09
N GLY A 89 10.26 1.31 10.52
CA GLY A 89 10.36 -0.09 10.92
C GLY A 89 9.15 -0.93 10.50
N ASP A 90 9.23 -2.21 10.86
CA ASP A 90 8.13 -3.17 10.74
C ASP A 90 7.36 -3.15 12.06
N GLY A 91 6.08 -2.78 12.01
CA GLY A 91 5.25 -2.52 13.19
C GLY A 91 4.08 -3.47 13.37
N PHE A 92 3.94 -4.50 12.54
CA PHE A 92 2.82 -5.44 12.66
C PHE A 92 3.03 -6.47 13.78
N GLN A 93 4.27 -6.83 14.10
CA GLN A 93 4.56 -7.75 15.21
C GLN A 93 4.39 -7.04 16.57
N ASP A 94 4.08 -7.80 17.62
CA ASP A 94 4.03 -7.35 19.02
C ASP A 94 3.01 -6.25 19.35
N ARG A 95 1.96 -6.08 18.53
CA ARG A 95 0.86 -5.15 18.85
C ARG A 95 -0.37 -5.88 19.37
N PRO A 96 -1.12 -5.28 20.34
CA PRO A 96 -2.36 -5.89 20.83
C PRO A 96 -3.40 -6.17 19.74
N ALA A 97 -3.41 -5.35 18.68
CA ALA A 97 -4.33 -5.52 17.55
C ALA A 97 -3.87 -6.58 16.54
N THR A 98 -2.62 -7.04 16.61
CA THR A 98 -2.03 -8.00 15.64
C THR A 98 -2.82 -9.28 15.57
N GLU A 99 -3.24 -9.83 16.71
CA GLU A 99 -4.01 -11.09 16.75
C GLU A 99 -5.31 -10.99 15.96
N LEU A 100 -6.07 -9.91 16.19
CA LEU A 100 -7.34 -9.66 15.50
C LEU A 100 -7.12 -9.47 13.99
N VAL A 101 -6.18 -8.58 13.60
CA VAL A 101 -5.93 -8.26 12.19
C VAL A 101 -5.33 -9.45 11.44
N ALA A 102 -4.44 -10.23 12.07
CA ALA A 102 -3.86 -11.43 11.48
C ALA A 102 -4.93 -12.50 11.26
N THR A 103 -5.80 -12.74 12.24
CA THR A 103 -6.87 -13.73 12.15
C THR A 103 -7.86 -13.41 11.04
N THR A 104 -8.23 -12.14 10.89
CA THR A 104 -9.14 -11.70 9.81
C THR A 104 -8.46 -11.68 8.44
N SER A 105 -7.16 -11.41 8.37
CA SER A 105 -6.42 -11.30 7.10
C SER A 105 -5.94 -12.64 6.54
N LEU A 106 -5.67 -13.64 7.39
CA LEU A 106 -5.08 -14.93 6.99
C LEU A 106 -5.85 -15.65 5.86
N PRO A 107 -7.20 -15.70 5.84
CA PRO A 107 -7.96 -16.32 4.76
C PRO A 107 -7.80 -15.61 3.41
N TYR A 108 -7.38 -14.34 3.42
CA TYR A 108 -7.22 -13.49 2.23
C TYR A 108 -5.75 -13.29 1.83
N ALA A 109 -4.83 -14.04 2.46
CA ALA A 109 -3.43 -14.01 2.07
C ALA A 109 -3.29 -14.40 0.59
N ARG A 110 -2.60 -13.55 -0.18
CA ARG A 110 -2.43 -13.68 -1.63
C ARG A 110 -1.29 -14.63 -2.01
N SER A 111 -0.46 -15.04 -1.05
CA SER A 111 0.61 -15.99 -1.26
C SER A 111 0.89 -16.82 0.00
N THR A 112 1.53 -17.98 -0.17
CA THR A 112 2.02 -18.79 0.94
C THR A 112 3.02 -18.02 1.80
N GLN A 113 3.90 -17.24 1.17
CA GLN A 113 4.87 -16.40 1.87
C GLN A 113 4.18 -15.37 2.78
N GLN A 114 3.14 -14.70 2.30
CA GLN A 114 2.37 -13.76 3.11
C GLN A 114 1.67 -14.49 4.26
N ALA A 115 1.02 -15.62 3.99
CA ALA A 115 0.34 -16.40 5.03
C ALA A 115 1.31 -16.86 6.13
N ASP A 116 2.53 -17.27 5.76
CA ASP A 116 3.56 -17.68 6.69
C ASP A 116 4.10 -16.50 7.51
N ALA A 117 4.26 -15.32 6.90
CA ALA A 117 4.64 -14.10 7.61
C ALA A 117 3.56 -13.67 8.62
N ILE A 118 2.28 -13.73 8.25
CA ILE A 118 1.15 -13.46 9.16
C ILE A 118 1.16 -14.45 10.34
N ARG A 119 1.34 -15.75 10.08
CA ARG A 119 1.43 -16.77 11.15
C ARG A 119 2.63 -16.58 12.05
N ALA A 120 3.78 -16.18 11.50
CA ALA A 120 4.99 -15.91 12.27
C ALA A 120 4.79 -14.71 13.22
N ALA A 121 4.02 -13.71 12.81
CA ALA A 121 3.69 -12.55 13.64
C ALA A 121 2.73 -12.85 14.82
N LEU A 122 2.16 -14.06 14.88
CA LEU A 122 1.28 -14.52 15.96
C LEU A 122 2.01 -15.34 17.04
N ARG A 123 3.31 -15.59 16.88
CA ARG A 123 4.12 -16.42 17.78
C ARG A 123 5.00 -15.57 18.68
#